data_AF-A0A973NKZ4-F1
#
_entry.id   AF-A0A973NKZ4-F1
#
_cell.length_a   1.000
_cell.length_b   1.000
_cell.length_c   1.000
_cell.angle_alpha   90.00
_cell.angle_beta   90.00
_cell.angle_gamma   90.00
#
_symmetry.space_group_name_H-M   'P 1'
#
loop_
_entity.id
_entity.type
_entity.pdbx_description
1 polymer ?
#
loop_
_entity_poly.entity_id
_entity_poly.type
_entity_poly.pdbx_seq_one_letter_code
_entity_poly.pdbx_strand_id
1 'polypeptide(L)'
;DPEPLPADPAGLDGRPEARNLVGIYGAVTGESVEQVLARFAGQGFGSFKPALADLLISLLEPLRTRLDQFRADPAELDRLLAEGSARAAELGAPTLAAAYRAVGLSR
;
A
#
# COMPACT_ATOMS: atom_id res chain seq x y z
N ASP A 1 -0.43 24.71 -5.42
CA ASP A 1 -0.82 25.01 -6.81
C ASP A 1 -2.22 25.63 -6.81
N PRO A 2 -2.41 26.87 -7.30
CA PRO A 2 -3.71 27.55 -7.33
C PRO A 2 -4.52 27.24 -8.61
N GLU A 3 -3.93 26.62 -9.62
CA GLU A 3 -4.60 26.41 -10.91
C GLU A 3 -5.55 25.20 -10.84
N PRO A 4 -6.71 25.26 -11.52
CA PRO A 4 -7.58 24.10 -11.69
C PRO A 4 -6.85 22.91 -12.34
N LEU A 5 -7.37 21.70 -12.10
CA LEU A 5 -6.84 20.51 -12.75
C LEU A 5 -7.08 20.56 -14.27
N PRO A 6 -6.08 20.21 -15.08
CA PRO A 6 -6.20 20.25 -16.54
C PRO A 6 -7.12 19.12 -17.02
N ALA A 7 -7.65 19.26 -18.24
CA ALA A 7 -8.38 18.18 -18.91
C ALA A 7 -7.45 17.18 -19.63
N ASP A 8 -6.24 17.63 -20.00
CA ASP A 8 -5.22 16.85 -20.71
C ASP A 8 -4.06 16.53 -19.76
N PRO A 9 -3.58 15.28 -19.68
CA PRO A 9 -2.36 14.91 -18.97
C PRO A 9 -1.15 15.80 -19.26
N ALA A 10 -0.97 16.30 -20.49
CA ALA A 10 0.12 17.21 -20.82
C ALA A 10 0.07 18.50 -19.99
N GLY A 11 -1.11 18.92 -19.54
CA GLY A 11 -1.29 20.07 -18.66
C GLY A 11 -0.78 19.85 -17.23
N LEU A 12 -0.33 18.64 -16.87
CA LEU A 12 0.35 18.36 -15.60
C LEU A 12 1.87 18.59 -15.67
N ASP A 13 2.43 18.80 -16.86
CA ASP A 13 3.86 19.06 -17.01
C ASP A 13 4.24 20.38 -16.32
N GLY A 14 5.33 20.35 -15.54
CA GLY A 14 5.72 21.47 -14.69
C GLY A 14 4.86 21.66 -13.42
N ARG A 15 3.84 20.82 -13.19
CA ARG A 15 2.96 20.86 -12.00
C ARG A 15 3.14 19.61 -11.12
N PRO A 16 4.27 19.48 -10.39
CA PRO A 16 4.60 18.27 -9.65
C PRO A 16 3.60 17.94 -8.54
N GLU A 17 3.00 18.95 -7.89
CA GLU A 17 1.95 18.74 -6.88
C GLU A 17 0.71 18.10 -7.51
N ALA A 18 0.19 18.69 -8.60
CA ALA A 18 -0.97 18.18 -9.32
C ALA A 18 -0.73 16.75 -9.82
N ARG A 19 0.42 16.52 -10.46
CA ARG A 19 0.81 15.21 -10.97
C ARG A 19 0.88 14.15 -9.89
N ASN A 20 1.47 14.48 -8.73
CA ASN A 20 1.57 13.55 -7.62
C ASN A 20 0.20 13.18 -7.05
N LEU A 21 -0.65 14.18 -6.79
CA LEU A 21 -1.96 13.94 -6.18
C LEU A 21 -2.92 13.19 -7.12
N VAL A 22 -2.90 13.50 -8.41
CA VAL A 22 -3.64 12.74 -9.44
C VAL A 22 -3.11 11.32 -9.54
N GLY A 23 -1.79 11.13 -9.50
CA GLY A 23 -1.16 9.81 -9.51
C GLY A 23 -1.55 8.96 -8.30
N ILE A 24 -1.56 9.54 -7.09
CA ILE A 24 -2.00 8.84 -5.87
C ILE A 24 -3.47 8.45 -5.99
N TYR A 25 -4.34 9.36 -6.46
CA TYR A 25 -5.75 9.06 -6.66
C TYR A 25 -5.93 7.86 -7.60
N GLY A 26 -5.31 7.90 -8.78
CA GLY A 26 -5.38 6.83 -9.76
C GLY A 26 -4.80 5.51 -9.25
N ALA A 27 -3.69 5.55 -8.51
CA ALA A 27 -3.11 4.35 -7.90
C ALA A 27 -4.05 3.68 -6.88
N VAL A 28 -4.83 4.47 -6.15
CA VAL A 28 -5.76 3.95 -5.14
C VAL A 28 -7.06 3.46 -5.77
N THR A 29 -7.59 4.13 -6.78
CA THR A 29 -8.83 3.71 -7.45
C THR A 29 -8.62 2.71 -8.59
N GLY A 30 -7.39 2.53 -9.05
CA GLY A 30 -7.06 1.76 -10.27
C GLY A 30 -7.38 2.51 -11.56
N GLU A 31 -7.71 3.81 -11.48
CA GLU A 31 -7.98 4.66 -12.64
C GLU A 31 -6.68 5.19 -13.27
N SER A 32 -6.70 5.34 -14.59
CA SER A 32 -5.66 6.07 -15.32
C SER A 32 -5.69 7.58 -15.01
N VAL A 33 -4.57 8.27 -15.29
CA VAL A 33 -4.47 9.73 -15.11
C VAL A 33 -5.55 10.44 -15.91
N GLU A 34 -5.81 9.99 -17.14
CA GLU A 34 -6.82 10.53 -18.05
C GLU A 34 -8.23 10.43 -17.44
N GLN A 35 -8.56 9.30 -16.81
CA GLN A 35 -9.86 9.09 -16.16
C GLN A 35 -10.03 10.00 -14.93
N VAL A 36 -8.98 10.14 -14.11
CA VAL A 36 -8.99 11.04 -12.96
C VAL A 36 -9.15 12.49 -13.42
N LEU A 37 -8.38 12.91 -14.44
CA LEU A 37 -8.51 14.25 -14.99
C LEU A 37 -9.89 14.49 -15.61
N ALA A 38 -10.47 13.53 -16.35
CA ALA A 38 -11.82 13.66 -16.89
C ALA A 38 -12.88 13.93 -15.80
N ARG A 39 -12.70 13.35 -14.60
CA ARG A 39 -13.60 13.53 -13.46
C ARG A 39 -13.44 14.87 -12.76
N PHE A 40 -12.21 15.38 -12.69
CA PHE A 40 -11.88 16.56 -11.87
C PHE A 40 -11.40 17.78 -12.69
N ALA A 41 -11.40 17.69 -14.01
CA ALA A 41 -11.01 18.78 -14.91
C ALA A 41 -11.79 20.05 -14.61
N GLY A 42 -11.09 21.19 -14.60
CA GLY A 42 -11.66 22.49 -14.28
C GLY A 42 -12.00 22.69 -12.80
N GLN A 43 -11.88 21.67 -11.95
CA GLN A 43 -12.03 21.82 -10.50
C GLN A 43 -10.70 22.26 -9.88
N GLY A 44 -10.78 23.08 -8.83
CA GLY A 44 -9.63 23.45 -8.03
C GLY A 44 -9.28 22.40 -6.97
N PHE A 45 -8.10 22.55 -6.35
CA PHE A 45 -7.65 21.68 -5.26
C PHE A 45 -8.54 21.69 -4.02
N GLY A 46 -9.40 22.70 -3.85
CA GLY A 46 -10.40 22.74 -2.78
C GLY A 46 -11.44 21.63 -2.87
N SER A 47 -11.75 21.13 -4.08
CA SER A 47 -12.65 19.98 -4.29
C SER A 47 -11.86 18.67 -4.39
N PHE A 48 -10.71 18.69 -5.06
CA PHE A 48 -9.91 17.50 -5.29
C PHE A 48 -9.26 16.93 -4.02
N LYS A 49 -8.66 17.77 -3.18
CA LYS A 49 -7.94 17.30 -1.97
C LYS A 49 -8.87 16.63 -0.95
N PRO A 50 -10.08 17.14 -0.65
CA PRO A 50 -11.03 16.41 0.18
C PRO A 50 -11.42 15.05 -0.41
N ALA A 51 -11.71 14.98 -1.71
CA ALA A 51 -12.05 13.72 -2.37
C ALA A 51 -10.91 12.69 -2.29
N LEU A 52 -9.65 13.13 -2.45
CA LEU A 52 -8.48 12.28 -2.26
C LEU A 52 -8.31 11.87 -0.79
N ALA A 53 -8.55 12.77 0.15
CA ALA A 53 -8.44 12.47 1.59
C ALA A 53 -9.46 11.41 2.02
N ASP A 54 -10.72 11.57 1.63
CA ASP A 54 -11.79 10.62 1.95
C ASP A 54 -11.51 9.23 1.37
N LEU A 55 -10.96 9.19 0.16
CA LEU A 55 -10.52 7.96 -0.50
C LEU A 55 -9.40 7.28 0.28
N LEU A 56 -8.36 8.02 0.68
CA LEU A 56 -7.25 7.48 1.46
C LEU A 56 -7.67 7.03 2.85
N ILE A 57 -8.57 7.75 3.52
CA ILE A 57 -9.14 7.35 4.81
C ILE A 57 -9.86 6.02 4.66
N SER A 58 -10.75 5.91 3.67
CA SER A 58 -11.53 4.70 3.41
C SER A 58 -10.63 3.49 3.09
N LEU A 59 -9.52 3.70 2.38
CA LEU A 59 -8.54 2.65 2.09
C LEU A 59 -7.78 2.21 3.37
N LEU A 60 -7.34 3.17 4.18
CA LEU A 60 -6.43 2.92 5.29
C LEU A 60 -7.14 2.49 6.58
N GLU A 61 -8.42 2.86 6.75
CA GLU A 61 -9.20 2.54 7.95
C GLU A 61 -9.24 1.04 8.27
N PRO A 62 -9.55 0.12 7.34
CA PRO A 62 -9.56 -1.31 7.64
C PRO A 62 -8.19 -1.86 8.06
N LEU A 63 -7.11 -1.36 7.45
CA LEU A 63 -5.74 -1.74 7.79
C LEU A 63 -5.39 -1.29 9.22
N ARG A 64 -5.76 -0.04 9.56
CA ARG A 64 -5.55 0.49 10.89
C ARG A 64 -6.37 -0.27 11.94
N THR A 65 -7.63 -0.56 11.66
CA THR A 65 -8.48 -1.37 12.54
C THR A 65 -7.85 -2.74 12.80
N ARG A 66 -7.33 -3.41 11.77
CA ARG A 66 -6.66 -4.72 11.95
C ARG A 66 -5.38 -4.61 12.78
N LEU A 67 -4.59 -3.56 12.56
CA LEU A 67 -3.39 -3.29 13.35
C LEU A 67 -3.74 -3.06 14.83
N ASP A 68 -4.78 -2.28 15.11
CA ASP A 68 -5.21 -1.98 16.47
C ASP A 68 -5.80 -3.22 17.17
N GLN A 69 -6.49 -4.11 16.44
CA GLN A 69 -6.91 -5.42 16.95
C GLN A 69 -5.73 -6.27 17.40
N PHE A 70 -4.66 -6.38 16.58
CA PHE A 70 -3.46 -7.14 16.97
C PHE A 70 -2.70 -6.50 18.13
N ARG A 71 -2.69 -5.17 18.22
CA ARG A 71 -2.08 -4.46 19.36
C ARG A 71 -2.85 -4.69 20.66
N ALA A 72 -4.18 -4.81 20.57
CA ALA A 72 -5.04 -5.05 21.72
C ALA A 72 -5.01 -6.51 22.20
N ASP A 73 -4.59 -7.45 21.35
CA ASP A 73 -4.45 -8.87 21.68
C ASP A 73 -3.05 -9.42 21.36
N PRO A 74 -2.06 -9.16 22.23
CA PRO A 74 -0.71 -9.69 22.06
C PRO A 74 -0.64 -11.22 22.05
N ALA A 75 -1.56 -11.90 22.75
CA ALA A 75 -1.56 -13.36 22.84
C ALA A 75 -1.93 -14.01 21.49
N GLU A 76 -2.92 -13.46 20.79
CA GLU A 76 -3.25 -13.90 19.43
C GLU A 76 -2.10 -13.61 18.46
N LEU A 77 -1.42 -12.46 18.59
CA LEU A 77 -0.24 -12.16 17.79
C LEU A 77 0.88 -13.18 18.02
N ASP A 78 1.20 -13.50 19.27
CA ASP A 78 2.21 -14.51 19.61
C ASP A 78 1.84 -15.89 19.08
N ARG A 79 0.56 -16.27 19.14
CA ARG A 79 0.06 -17.53 18.57
C ARG A 79 0.30 -17.60 17.07
N LEU A 80 -0.03 -16.54 16.32
CA LEU A 80 0.18 -16.47 14.88
C LEU A 80 1.68 -16.50 14.52
N LEU A 81 2.52 -15.80 15.29
CA LEU A 81 3.97 -15.83 15.11
C LEU A 81 4.54 -17.23 15.36
N ALA A 82 4.07 -17.93 16.39
CA ALA A 82 4.48 -19.31 16.68
C ALA A 82 4.10 -20.28 15.56
N GLU A 83 2.87 -20.17 15.02
CA GLU A 83 2.42 -20.97 13.88
C GLU A 83 3.28 -20.71 12.63
N GLY A 84 3.54 -19.44 12.32
CA GLY A 84 4.38 -19.04 11.20
C GLY A 84 5.82 -19.55 11.35
N SER A 85 6.38 -19.48 12.56
CA SER A 85 7.70 -19.99 12.89
C SER A 85 7.80 -21.50 12.69
N ALA A 86 6.80 -22.27 13.17
CA ALA A 86 6.75 -23.72 12.97
C ALA A 86 6.71 -24.09 11.48
N ARG A 87 5.87 -23.42 10.69
CA ARG A 87 5.78 -23.63 9.24
C ARG A 87 7.09 -23.28 8.53
N ALA A 88 7.72 -22.17 8.90
CA ALA A 88 9.01 -21.77 8.33
C ALA A 88 10.12 -22.79 8.66
N ALA A 89 10.13 -23.31 9.89
CA ALA A 89 11.09 -24.32 10.32
C ALA A 89 10.90 -25.64 9.55
N GLU A 90 9.66 -26.08 9.35
CA GLU A 90 9.34 -27.27 8.55
C GLU A 90 9.84 -27.14 7.11
N LEU A 91 9.55 -26.02 6.45
CA LEU A 91 10.00 -25.75 5.08
C LEU A 91 11.52 -25.59 4.97
N GLY A 92 12.16 -25.03 5.99
CA GLY A 92 13.61 -24.79 6.02
C GLY A 92 14.43 -26.02 6.40
N ALA A 93 13.87 -26.97 7.14
CA ALA A 93 14.60 -28.13 7.67
C ALA A 93 15.32 -28.96 6.60
N PRO A 94 14.72 -29.28 5.43
CA PRO A 94 15.41 -30.05 4.38
C PRO A 94 16.62 -29.31 3.80
N THR A 95 16.46 -28.00 3.54
CA THR A 95 17.54 -27.13 3.03
C THR A 95 18.70 -27.07 4.01
N LEU A 96 18.40 -26.87 5.30
CA LEU A 96 19.40 -26.86 6.34
C LEU A 96 20.11 -28.22 6.42
N ALA A 97 19.36 -29.33 6.43
CA ALA A 97 19.95 -30.67 6.47
C ALA A 97 20.86 -30.95 5.26
N ALA A 98 20.49 -30.50 4.06
CA ALA A 98 21.34 -30.62 2.87
C ALA A 98 22.64 -29.81 3.01
N ALA A 99 22.57 -28.58 3.53
CA ALA A 99 23.74 -27.76 3.79
C ALA A 99 24.69 -28.43 4.81
N TYR A 100 24.17 -28.93 5.92
CA TYR A 100 24.95 -29.65 6.94
C TYR A 100 25.67 -30.88 6.34
N ARG A 101 24.97 -31.69 5.53
CA ARG A 101 25.58 -32.84 4.83
C ARG A 101 26.69 -32.41 3.87
N ALA A 102 26.49 -31.32 3.13
CA ALA A 102 27.47 -30.83 2.16
C ALA A 102 28.79 -30.38 2.81
N VAL A 103 28.74 -29.84 4.03
CA VAL A 103 29.93 -29.42 4.79
C VAL A 103 30.48 -30.49 5.73
N GLY A 104 29.94 -31.71 5.68
CA GLY A 104 30.41 -32.84 6.49
C GLY A 104 30.02 -32.80 7.97
N LEU A 105 29.00 -32.00 8.32
CA LEU A 105 28.47 -31.94 9.69
C LEU A 105 27.33 -32.95 9.86
N SER A 106 27.49 -33.89 10.79
CA SER A 106 26.38 -34.71 11.29
C SER A 106 25.76 -34.03 12.51
N ARG A 107 24.44 -33.76 12.46
CA ARG A 107 23.68 -33.39 13.65
C ARG A 107 23.50 -34.58 14.58
#